data_AF-A0AAJ1WW19-F1
#
_entry.id   AF-A0AAJ1WW19-F1
#
_cell.length_a   1.000
_cell.length_b   1.000
_cell.length_c   1.000
_cell.angle_alpha   90.00
_cell.angle_beta   90.00
_cell.angle_gamma   90.00
#
_symmetry.space_group_name_H-M   'P 1'
#
loop_
_entity.id
_entity.type
_entity.pdbx_description
1 polymer ?
#
loop_
_entity_poly.entity_id
_entity_poly.type
_entity_poly.pdbx_seq_one_letter_code
_entity_poly.pdbx_strand_id
1 'polypeptide(L)'
;MAGPSPYDLVRLADLGVSEDPDGATQRLITAISRTILTALNRPTILPQSYTETRTVGGRSLLLANWPVTAIDRVAIGSVTLPPATGSGSGYAIQPADDAPPGRPQLLTLPVRPGWTSVEVSYTAGYQVSAEPLLIPPGAPCAVYPVEPYGAWASDLGVVYCTGDALTRVERGPGRGQYAVDDDTGGYFFSKEDGGATVAITYGYVPADLANAALDWIRDRMAYAERVGMQSKSLGGQETVSYRITALPDFVSAALQPYRSVVPPC
;
A
#
# COMPACT_ATOMS: atom_id res chain seq x y z
N MET A 1 6.62 -23.31 -7.62
CA MET A 1 7.31 -22.00 -7.52
C MET A 1 6.54 -21.14 -6.54
N ALA A 2 7.23 -20.36 -5.70
CA ALA A 2 6.56 -19.33 -4.91
C ALA A 2 6.25 -18.17 -5.86
N GLY A 3 4.98 -17.80 -6.01
CA GLY A 3 4.57 -16.63 -6.79
C GLY A 3 4.63 -15.34 -5.96
N PRO A 4 4.38 -14.19 -6.59
CA PRO A 4 4.28 -12.91 -5.89
C PRO A 4 3.20 -12.94 -4.80
N SER A 5 3.47 -12.26 -3.69
CA SER A 5 2.58 -12.11 -2.54
C SER A 5 1.95 -10.72 -2.54
N PRO A 6 0.68 -10.56 -2.11
CA PRO A 6 0.06 -9.24 -1.96
C PRO A 6 0.71 -8.37 -0.86
N TYR A 7 1.68 -8.92 -0.12
CA TYR A 7 2.46 -8.23 0.89
C TYR A 7 3.85 -7.81 0.40
N ASP A 8 4.22 -8.17 -0.83
CA ASP A 8 5.53 -7.83 -1.38
C ASP A 8 5.60 -6.33 -1.64
N LEU A 9 6.65 -5.68 -1.12
CA LEU A 9 6.88 -4.24 -1.29
C LEU A 9 7.66 -3.92 -2.57
N VAL A 10 8.23 -4.94 -3.21
CA VAL A 10 8.96 -4.84 -4.46
C VAL A 10 8.69 -6.09 -5.29
N ARG A 11 8.80 -5.96 -6.61
CA ARG A 11 8.73 -7.07 -7.56
C ARG A 11 10.12 -7.63 -7.82
N LEU A 12 10.17 -8.85 -8.34
CA LEU A 12 11.42 -9.47 -8.75
C LEU A 12 12.14 -8.64 -9.83
N ALA A 13 11.38 -8.05 -10.76
CA ALA A 13 11.92 -7.18 -11.81
C ALA A 13 12.65 -5.95 -11.25
N ASP A 14 12.23 -5.42 -10.09
CA ASP A 14 12.85 -4.24 -9.47
C ASP A 14 14.27 -4.52 -8.96
N LEU A 15 14.58 -5.79 -8.68
CA LEU A 15 15.93 -6.25 -8.33
C LEU A 15 16.85 -6.37 -9.55
N GLY A 16 16.30 -6.34 -10.78
CA GLY A 16 17.07 -6.58 -12.01
C GLY A 16 17.55 -8.02 -12.15
N VAL A 17 16.86 -8.97 -11.52
CA VAL A 17 17.19 -10.40 -11.54
C VAL A 17 16.07 -11.20 -12.20
N SER A 18 16.43 -12.30 -12.86
CA SER A 18 15.46 -13.24 -13.43
C SER A 18 14.91 -14.20 -12.37
N GLU A 19 13.80 -14.86 -12.68
CA GLU A 19 13.26 -15.92 -11.82
C GLU A 19 14.26 -17.07 -11.62
N ASP A 20 14.53 -17.39 -10.35
CA ASP A 20 15.29 -18.58 -9.99
C ASP A 20 14.40 -19.83 -10.07
N PRO A 21 14.91 -20.98 -10.54
CA PRO A 21 14.11 -22.22 -10.68
C PRO A 21 13.45 -22.68 -9.37
N ASP A 22 14.09 -22.39 -8.24
CA ASP A 22 13.61 -22.77 -6.92
C ASP A 22 12.75 -21.69 -6.24
N GLY A 23 12.63 -20.49 -6.83
CA GLY A 23 11.92 -19.35 -6.27
C GLY A 23 12.51 -18.81 -4.97
N ALA A 24 13.82 -18.97 -4.72
CA ALA A 24 14.47 -18.49 -3.51
C ALA A 24 14.39 -16.97 -3.37
N THR A 25 14.66 -16.22 -4.44
CA THR A 25 14.59 -14.76 -4.41
C THR A 25 13.18 -14.26 -4.12
N GLN A 26 12.14 -14.86 -4.71
CA GLN A 26 10.76 -14.51 -4.42
C GLN A 26 10.40 -14.72 -2.93
N ARG A 27 10.84 -15.83 -2.33
CA ARG A 27 10.65 -16.06 -0.89
C ARG A 27 11.36 -15.02 -0.02
N LEU A 28 12.56 -14.58 -0.44
CA LEU A 28 13.31 -13.54 0.28
C LEU A 28 12.59 -12.19 0.22
N ILE A 29 12.06 -11.80 -0.95
CA ILE A 29 11.22 -10.62 -1.13
C ILE A 29 10.05 -10.64 -0.14
N THR A 30 9.29 -11.74 -0.11
CA THR A 30 8.14 -11.87 0.79
C THR A 30 8.54 -11.85 2.25
N ALA A 31 9.65 -12.50 2.62
CA ALA A 31 10.13 -12.53 4.00
C ALA A 31 10.53 -11.12 4.51
N ILE A 32 11.27 -10.37 3.70
CA ILE A 32 11.70 -9.01 4.05
C ILE A 32 10.51 -8.06 4.08
N SER A 33 9.63 -8.12 3.08
CA SER A 33 8.44 -7.28 3.02
C SER A 33 7.54 -7.47 4.25
N ARG A 34 7.29 -8.71 4.66
CA ARG A 34 6.56 -9.01 5.92
C ARG A 34 7.29 -8.51 7.17
N THR A 35 8.63 -8.57 7.18
CA THR A 35 9.43 -8.06 8.30
C THR A 35 9.30 -6.53 8.40
N ILE A 36 9.30 -5.83 7.26
CA ILE A 36 9.05 -4.39 7.18
C ILE A 36 7.65 -4.08 7.71
N LEU A 37 6.60 -4.75 7.20
CA LEU A 37 5.23 -4.55 7.67
C LEU A 37 5.09 -4.77 9.19
N THR A 38 5.77 -5.78 9.73
CA THR A 38 5.85 -6.02 11.18
C THR A 38 6.53 -4.87 11.92
N ALA A 39 7.65 -4.35 11.40
CA ALA A 39 8.36 -3.21 11.98
C ALA A 39 7.54 -1.91 11.92
N LEU A 40 6.73 -1.77 10.87
CA LEU A 40 5.76 -0.69 10.72
C LEU A 40 4.55 -0.84 11.65
N ASN A 41 4.36 -1.99 12.31
CA ASN A 41 3.16 -2.30 13.07
C ASN A 41 1.88 -2.14 12.21
N ARG A 42 1.95 -2.62 10.95
CA ARG A 42 0.85 -2.55 9.98
C ARG A 42 0.66 -3.91 9.29
N PRO A 43 -0.58 -4.39 9.12
CA PRO A 43 -0.82 -5.66 8.44
C PRO A 43 -0.56 -5.58 6.93
N THR A 44 -0.87 -4.43 6.32
CA THR A 44 -0.55 -4.10 4.93
C THR A 44 -0.46 -2.58 4.78
N ILE A 45 0.13 -2.15 3.68
CA ILE A 45 0.14 -0.75 3.22
C ILE A 45 -0.84 -0.53 2.06
N LEU A 46 -1.28 -1.61 1.41
CA LEU A 46 -2.23 -1.54 0.31
C LEU A 46 -3.66 -1.34 0.83
N PRO A 47 -4.55 -0.74 0.03
CA PRO A 47 -5.91 -0.44 0.43
C PRO A 47 -6.69 -1.70 0.84
N GLN A 48 -7.16 -1.71 2.08
CA GLN A 48 -7.97 -2.79 2.65
C GLN A 48 -9.03 -2.23 3.60
N SER A 49 -10.15 -2.94 3.74
CA SER A 49 -11.16 -2.63 4.75
C SER A 49 -10.76 -3.14 6.14
N TYR A 50 -10.95 -2.28 7.14
CA TYR A 50 -10.68 -2.53 8.55
C TYR A 50 -11.94 -2.28 9.37
N THR A 51 -12.05 -3.01 10.48
CA THR A 51 -13.03 -2.74 11.53
C THR A 51 -12.31 -2.58 12.86
N GLU A 52 -12.49 -1.43 13.51
CA GLU A 52 -11.94 -1.13 14.83
C GLU A 52 -13.05 -0.93 15.85
N THR A 53 -12.94 -1.59 17.00
CA THR A 53 -13.82 -1.37 18.15
C THR A 53 -13.00 -0.78 19.30
N ARG A 54 -13.30 0.47 19.68
CA ARG A 54 -12.54 1.20 20.71
C ARG A 54 -13.45 1.83 21.74
N THR A 55 -13.07 1.73 23.01
CA THR A 55 -13.70 2.48 24.10
C THR A 55 -13.08 3.86 24.17
N VAL A 56 -13.88 4.89 23.90
CA VAL A 56 -13.42 6.30 23.91
C VAL A 56 -14.14 7.08 25.00
N GLY A 57 -13.38 7.87 25.76
CA GLY A 57 -13.89 8.79 26.78
C GLY A 57 -14.03 10.23 26.30
N GLY A 58 -13.76 10.49 25.01
CA GLY A 58 -13.73 11.82 24.41
C GLY A 58 -14.31 11.85 23.01
N ARG A 59 -14.12 12.99 22.33
CA ARG A 59 -14.65 13.25 20.97
C ARG A 59 -13.73 12.78 19.85
N SER A 60 -12.58 12.21 20.17
CA SER A 60 -11.52 11.99 19.20
C SER A 60 -10.99 10.57 19.30
N LEU A 61 -10.95 9.89 18.16
CA LEU A 61 -10.43 8.55 18.00
C LEU A 61 -9.39 8.57 16.87
N LEU A 62 -8.15 8.21 17.18
CA LEU A 62 -7.11 8.08 16.16
C LEU A 62 -7.25 6.69 15.51
N LEU A 63 -7.38 6.64 14.18
CA LEU A 63 -7.48 5.38 13.45
C LEU A 63 -6.10 4.72 13.31
N ALA A 64 -6.05 3.40 13.41
CA ALA A 64 -4.82 2.62 13.44
C ALA A 64 -4.18 2.41 12.07
N ASN A 65 -4.97 2.50 10.99
CA ASN A 65 -4.53 2.35 9.61
C ASN A 65 -4.81 3.64 8.83
N TRP A 66 -3.85 4.04 7.99
CA TRP A 66 -3.90 5.25 7.16
C TRP A 66 -3.03 5.06 5.91
N PRO A 67 -3.21 5.84 4.84
CA PRO A 67 -4.27 6.84 4.63
C PRO A 67 -5.66 6.21 4.56
N VAL A 68 -6.65 6.81 5.23
CA VAL A 68 -8.06 6.44 5.19
C VAL A 68 -8.70 7.08 3.98
N THR A 69 -9.28 6.25 3.12
CA THR A 69 -9.80 6.65 1.82
C THR A 69 -11.32 6.67 1.77
N ALA A 70 -11.97 5.83 2.58
CA ALA A 70 -13.41 5.80 2.75
C ALA A 70 -13.78 5.36 4.17
N ILE A 71 -14.84 5.95 4.74
CA ILE A 71 -15.48 5.44 5.96
C ILE A 71 -16.77 4.73 5.53
N ASP A 72 -16.85 3.44 5.83
CA ASP A 72 -18.02 2.62 5.50
C ASP A 72 -19.11 2.76 6.57
N ARG A 73 -18.71 2.73 7.85
CA ARG A 73 -19.64 2.81 8.98
C ARG A 73 -18.96 3.35 10.24
N VAL A 74 -19.69 4.19 10.98
CA VAL A 74 -19.35 4.55 12.36
C VAL A 74 -20.57 4.26 13.24
N ALA A 75 -20.40 3.55 14.34
CA ALA A 75 -21.48 3.24 15.25
C ALA A 75 -21.08 3.31 16.73
N ILE A 76 -22.05 3.69 17.55
CA ILE A 76 -21.94 3.68 19.01
C ILE A 76 -23.02 2.73 19.54
N GLY A 77 -22.61 1.55 19.98
CA GLY A 77 -23.55 0.46 20.27
C GLY A 77 -24.39 0.11 19.03
N SER A 78 -25.72 0.18 19.15
CA SER A 78 -26.64 -0.08 18.02
C SER A 78 -26.91 1.13 17.13
N VAL A 79 -26.41 2.32 17.48
CA VAL A 79 -26.71 3.57 16.75
C VAL A 79 -25.61 3.87 15.74
N THR A 80 -25.93 3.80 14.45
CA THR A 80 -25.05 4.28 13.38
C THR A 80 -25.05 5.81 13.34
N LEU A 81 -23.86 6.41 13.24
CA LEU A 81 -23.68 7.85 13.12
C LEU A 81 -23.55 8.25 11.65
N PRO A 82 -24.26 9.28 11.18
CA PRO A 82 -24.03 9.85 9.87
C PRO A 82 -22.76 10.74 9.87
N PRO A 83 -22.18 11.03 8.68
CA PRO A 83 -21.20 12.10 8.54
C PRO A 83 -21.77 13.43 9.05
N ALA A 84 -20.93 14.24 9.68
CA ALA A 84 -21.31 15.54 10.19
C ALA A 84 -21.57 16.53 9.04
N THR A 85 -22.71 17.22 9.08
CA THR A 85 -23.00 18.36 8.21
C THR A 85 -22.78 19.66 8.99
N GLY A 86 -21.66 20.34 8.74
CA GLY A 86 -21.29 21.56 9.47
C GLY A 86 -21.05 21.32 10.96
N SER A 87 -21.64 22.14 11.84
CA SER A 87 -21.44 22.07 13.30
C SER A 87 -22.27 20.98 14.01
N GLY A 88 -22.96 20.12 13.25
CA GLY A 88 -24.02 19.23 13.72
C GLY A 88 -23.62 17.77 14.01
N SER A 89 -24.53 17.09 14.72
CA SER A 89 -24.49 15.69 15.18
C SER A 89 -24.08 14.69 14.09
N GLY A 90 -22.80 14.33 14.06
CA GLY A 90 -22.26 13.29 13.18
C GLY A 90 -20.77 13.09 13.43
N TYR A 91 -20.15 12.20 12.65
CA TYR A 91 -18.71 12.02 12.67
C TYR A 91 -18.01 12.87 11.59
N ALA A 92 -16.79 13.31 11.85
CA ALA A 92 -15.94 13.97 10.86
C ALA A 92 -14.56 13.31 10.85
N ILE A 93 -14.04 12.98 9.68
CA ILE A 93 -12.70 12.43 9.50
C ILE A 93 -11.75 13.56 9.11
N GLN A 94 -10.59 13.63 9.75
CA GLN A 94 -9.51 14.49 9.31
C GLN A 94 -9.08 14.08 7.89
N PRO A 95 -8.90 15.01 6.94
CA PRO A 95 -8.45 14.65 5.59
C PRO A 95 -7.08 13.95 5.65
N ALA A 96 -6.88 13.01 4.74
CA ALA A 96 -5.57 12.43 4.49
C ALA A 96 -4.63 13.51 3.90
N ASP A 97 -3.33 13.30 4.06
CA ASP A 97 -2.36 14.14 3.36
C ASP A 97 -2.21 13.66 1.91
N ASP A 98 -1.97 14.58 0.98
CA ASP A 98 -1.99 14.29 -0.47
C ASP A 98 -0.81 13.42 -0.95
N ALA A 99 0.25 13.30 -0.15
CA ALA A 99 1.48 12.61 -0.48
C ALA A 99 1.96 11.73 0.68
N PRO A 100 2.66 10.61 0.40
CA PRO A 100 3.25 9.77 1.44
C PRO A 100 4.37 10.52 2.19
N PRO A 101 4.65 10.19 3.47
CA PRO A 101 4.10 9.05 4.24
C PRO A 101 2.68 9.27 4.77
N GLY A 102 2.18 10.51 4.73
CA GLY A 102 0.95 10.93 5.40
C GLY A 102 1.04 10.81 6.93
N ARG A 103 -0.13 10.81 7.58
CA ARG A 103 -0.25 10.68 9.04
C ARG A 103 -1.51 9.93 9.45
N PRO A 104 -1.55 9.36 10.67
CA PRO A 104 -2.77 8.79 11.22
C PRO A 104 -3.88 9.85 11.26
N GLN A 105 -5.08 9.48 10.80
CA GLN A 105 -6.21 10.40 10.74
C GLN A 105 -7.07 10.33 12.00
N LEU A 106 -7.49 11.51 12.47
CA LEU A 106 -8.39 11.67 13.60
C LEU A 106 -9.85 11.57 13.16
N LEU A 107 -10.58 10.60 13.69
CA LEU A 107 -12.03 10.56 13.64
C LEU A 107 -12.61 11.37 14.81
N THR A 108 -13.35 12.42 14.49
CA THR A 108 -14.07 13.24 15.45
C THR A 108 -15.52 12.78 15.56
N LEU A 109 -15.97 12.54 16.78
CA LEU A 109 -17.29 12.05 17.14
C LEU A 109 -18.15 13.18 17.72
N PRO A 110 -19.49 13.06 17.75
CA PRO A 110 -20.36 14.02 18.44
C PRO A 110 -20.12 14.01 19.97
N VAL A 111 -20.46 15.12 20.67
CA VAL A 111 -20.10 15.29 22.10
C VAL A 111 -20.97 14.33 22.87
N ARG A 112 -20.36 13.44 23.65
CA ARG A 112 -21.11 12.57 24.56
C ARG A 112 -20.39 12.49 25.91
N PRO A 113 -21.14 12.54 27.03
CA PRO A 113 -20.56 12.29 28.34
C PRO A 113 -20.26 10.80 28.52
N GLY A 114 -19.09 10.49 29.09
CA GLY A 114 -18.71 9.14 29.51
C GLY A 114 -17.89 8.35 28.50
N TRP A 115 -17.58 7.10 28.87
CA TRP A 115 -16.85 6.14 28.05
C TRP A 115 -17.83 5.33 27.21
N THR A 116 -17.66 5.35 25.90
CA THR A 116 -18.51 4.60 24.96
C THR A 116 -17.70 3.73 24.03
N SER A 117 -18.19 2.53 23.75
CA SER A 117 -17.63 1.67 22.70
C SER A 117 -18.07 2.18 21.34
N VAL A 118 -17.10 2.39 20.46
CA VAL A 118 -17.28 2.88 19.10
C VAL A 118 -16.73 1.84 18.15
N GLU A 119 -17.55 1.43 17.20
CA GLU A 119 -17.18 0.57 16.09
C GLU A 119 -17.04 1.41 14.83
N VAL A 120 -15.92 1.28 14.13
CA VAL A 120 -15.64 2.00 12.88
C VAL A 120 -15.20 0.99 11.83
N SER A 121 -15.92 0.94 10.71
CA SER A 121 -15.50 0.23 9.50
C SER A 121 -15.07 1.23 8.45
N TYR A 122 -13.89 1.03 7.88
CA TYR A 122 -13.28 1.97 6.95
C TYR A 122 -12.26 1.29 6.03
N THR A 123 -11.98 1.90 4.88
CA THR A 123 -10.91 1.47 3.96
C THR A 123 -9.70 2.38 4.12
N ALA A 124 -8.51 1.78 4.26
CA ALA A 124 -7.26 2.50 4.36
C ALA A 124 -6.10 1.81 3.65
N GLY A 125 -5.17 2.60 3.14
CA GLY A 125 -3.97 2.19 2.42
C GLY A 125 -3.53 3.24 1.41
N TYR A 126 -2.33 3.08 0.85
CA TYR A 126 -1.81 3.99 -0.15
C TYR A 126 -2.48 3.71 -1.50
N GLN A 127 -3.22 4.71 -1.99
CA GLN A 127 -3.90 4.64 -3.28
C GLN A 127 -3.83 5.95 -4.03
N VAL A 128 -3.90 5.86 -5.36
CA VAL A 128 -4.25 6.98 -6.23
C VAL A 128 -5.70 6.78 -6.66
N SER A 129 -6.52 7.80 -6.49
CA SER A 129 -7.95 7.76 -6.80
C SER A 129 -8.26 8.49 -8.10
N ALA A 130 -9.05 7.83 -8.96
CA ALA A 130 -9.63 8.42 -10.16
C ALA A 130 -8.60 9.13 -11.08
N GLU A 131 -7.45 8.49 -11.32
CA GLU A 131 -6.42 9.00 -12.23
C GLU A 131 -6.94 8.97 -13.68
N PRO A 132 -7.08 10.13 -14.35
CA PRO A 132 -7.65 10.19 -15.69
C PRO A 132 -6.64 9.79 -16.76
N LEU A 133 -6.96 8.77 -17.54
CA LEU A 133 -6.14 8.27 -18.65
C LEU A 133 -6.97 8.09 -19.92
N LEU A 134 -6.41 8.53 -21.05
CA LEU A 134 -7.02 8.37 -22.37
C LEU A 134 -6.69 6.99 -22.93
N ILE A 135 -7.71 6.20 -23.27
CA ILE A 135 -7.51 4.94 -23.98
C ILE A 135 -7.06 5.25 -25.41
N PRO A 136 -5.89 4.75 -25.87
CA PRO A 136 -5.46 4.95 -27.24
C PRO A 136 -6.50 4.45 -28.24
N PRO A 137 -6.85 5.23 -29.29
CA PRO A 137 -7.85 4.83 -30.28
C PRO A 137 -7.37 3.70 -31.21
N GLY A 138 -6.09 3.34 -31.17
CA GLY A 138 -5.50 2.25 -31.94
C GLY A 138 -4.85 1.20 -31.03
N ALA A 139 -4.68 -0.02 -31.55
CA ALA A 139 -4.01 -1.09 -30.81
C ALA A 139 -2.50 -0.81 -30.65
N PRO A 140 -1.89 -1.14 -29.50
CA PRO A 140 -2.53 -1.71 -28.31
C PRO A 140 -3.34 -0.67 -27.52
N CYS A 141 -4.57 -1.01 -27.16
CA CYS A 141 -5.42 -0.21 -26.27
C CYS A 141 -5.01 -0.44 -24.81
N ALA A 142 -3.75 -0.14 -24.52
CA ALA A 142 -3.14 -0.28 -23.21
C ALA A 142 -2.81 1.11 -22.65
N VAL A 143 -3.06 1.29 -21.35
CA VAL A 143 -2.65 2.47 -20.60
C VAL A 143 -1.90 2.03 -19.36
N TYR A 144 -1.01 2.88 -18.90
CA TYR A 144 -0.20 2.66 -17.70
C TYR A 144 -0.45 3.84 -16.75
N PRO A 145 -0.72 3.58 -15.46
CA PRO A 145 -0.76 4.62 -14.45
C PRO A 145 0.55 5.42 -14.41
N VAL A 146 0.46 6.70 -14.01
CA VAL A 146 1.61 7.60 -13.90
C VAL A 146 2.49 7.26 -12.69
N GLU A 147 1.91 6.64 -11.66
CA GLU A 147 2.63 6.19 -10.45
C GLU A 147 3.40 7.31 -9.72
N PRO A 148 2.77 8.46 -9.41
CA PRO A 148 3.48 9.65 -8.93
C PRO A 148 4.20 9.47 -7.58
N TYR A 149 3.79 8.49 -6.78
CA TYR A 149 4.24 8.29 -5.40
C TYR A 149 4.93 6.94 -5.16
N GLY A 150 4.99 6.08 -6.18
CA GLY A 150 5.56 4.75 -6.10
C GLY A 150 4.84 3.75 -6.99
N ALA A 151 5.43 2.56 -7.12
CA ALA A 151 5.00 1.55 -8.09
C ALA A 151 3.58 1.06 -7.82
N TRP A 152 2.83 0.82 -8.91
CA TRP A 152 1.54 0.16 -8.84
C TRP A 152 1.67 -1.19 -8.13
N ALA A 153 0.66 -1.55 -7.34
CA ALA A 153 0.66 -2.79 -6.57
C ALA A 153 -0.69 -3.52 -6.52
N SER A 154 -1.81 -2.84 -6.76
CA SER A 154 -3.11 -3.49 -6.78
C SER A 154 -4.15 -2.70 -7.58
N ASP A 155 -5.00 -3.40 -8.33
CA ASP A 155 -6.18 -2.80 -8.97
C ASP A 155 -7.29 -2.54 -7.94
N LEU A 156 -7.92 -1.37 -8.01
CA LEU A 156 -9.11 -1.02 -7.23
C LEU A 156 -10.31 -0.62 -8.08
N GLY A 157 -10.19 -0.69 -9.41
CA GLY A 157 -11.29 -0.44 -10.32
C GLY A 157 -11.02 0.64 -11.35
N VAL A 158 -11.80 0.56 -12.42
CA VAL A 158 -11.81 1.54 -13.51
C VAL A 158 -13.24 2.01 -13.74
N VAL A 159 -13.41 3.32 -13.87
CA VAL A 159 -14.67 3.94 -14.28
C VAL A 159 -14.43 4.80 -15.51
N TYR A 160 -15.41 4.93 -16.39
CA TYR A 160 -15.36 6.01 -17.37
C TYR A 160 -15.43 7.35 -16.65
N CYS A 161 -14.79 8.39 -17.20
CA CYS A 161 -14.96 9.75 -16.66
C CYS A 161 -16.40 10.26 -16.79
N THR A 162 -17.26 9.57 -17.54
CA THR A 162 -18.71 9.79 -17.60
C THR A 162 -19.47 9.19 -16.41
N GLY A 163 -18.86 8.29 -15.63
CA GLY A 163 -19.39 7.73 -14.38
C GLY A 163 -19.65 6.21 -14.39
N ASP A 164 -19.73 5.57 -15.56
CA ASP A 164 -20.03 4.14 -15.64
C ASP A 164 -18.81 3.29 -15.25
N ALA A 165 -18.99 2.33 -14.34
CA ALA A 165 -17.93 1.41 -13.93
C ALA A 165 -17.67 0.33 -14.99
N LEU A 166 -16.40 0.03 -15.24
CA LEU A 166 -15.99 -1.06 -16.12
C LEU A 166 -15.81 -2.36 -15.31
N THR A 167 -15.98 -3.49 -15.99
CA THR A 167 -15.81 -4.81 -15.36
C THR A 167 -14.42 -5.38 -15.62
N ARG A 168 -13.69 -5.76 -14.57
CA ARG A 168 -12.43 -6.48 -14.72
C ARG A 168 -12.69 -7.89 -15.30
N VAL A 169 -11.89 -8.27 -16.27
CA VAL A 169 -11.81 -9.63 -16.83
C VAL A 169 -10.36 -10.11 -16.81
N GLU A 170 -10.16 -11.42 -16.88
CA GLU A 170 -8.81 -12.01 -16.86
C GLU A 170 -8.03 -11.67 -18.15
N ARG A 171 -8.69 -11.71 -19.31
CA ARG A 171 -8.08 -11.44 -20.62
C ARG A 171 -9.14 -11.14 -21.69
N GLY A 172 -8.71 -10.49 -22.78
CA GLY A 172 -9.55 -10.23 -23.95
C GLY A 172 -10.79 -9.37 -23.63
N PRO A 173 -10.61 -8.16 -23.06
CA PRO A 173 -11.73 -7.31 -22.66
C PRO A 173 -12.62 -6.94 -23.84
N GLY A 174 -13.94 -7.07 -23.64
CA GLY A 174 -14.96 -6.47 -24.50
C GLY A 174 -15.25 -5.02 -24.12
N ARG A 175 -16.21 -4.39 -24.79
CA ARG A 175 -16.63 -3.01 -24.50
C ARG A 175 -17.08 -2.86 -23.04
N GLY A 176 -16.58 -1.85 -22.34
CA GLY A 176 -16.91 -1.61 -20.93
C GLY A 176 -16.26 -2.63 -19.98
N GLN A 177 -15.24 -3.34 -20.44
CA GLN A 177 -14.43 -4.26 -19.64
C GLN A 177 -12.96 -3.85 -19.73
N TYR A 178 -12.18 -4.32 -18.77
CA TYR A 178 -10.73 -4.14 -18.77
C TYR A 178 -10.03 -5.38 -18.24
N ALA A 179 -8.78 -5.59 -18.64
CA ALA A 179 -7.88 -6.56 -18.02
C ALA A 179 -6.68 -5.83 -17.43
N VAL A 180 -6.05 -6.40 -16.41
CA VAL A 180 -4.86 -5.83 -15.77
C VAL A 180 -3.75 -6.86 -15.80
N ASP A 181 -2.58 -6.42 -16.22
CA ASP A 181 -1.34 -7.14 -15.99
C ASP A 181 -0.78 -6.73 -14.63
N ASP A 182 -0.96 -7.61 -13.63
CA ASP A 182 -0.57 -7.33 -12.24
C ASP A 182 0.97 -7.20 -12.08
N ASP A 183 1.76 -7.71 -13.03
CA ASP A 183 3.23 -7.61 -13.00
C ASP A 183 3.73 -6.24 -13.47
N THR A 184 3.03 -5.60 -14.41
CA THR A 184 3.43 -4.30 -14.98
C THR A 184 2.54 -3.14 -14.55
N GLY A 185 1.36 -3.41 -13.97
CA GLY A 185 0.32 -2.40 -13.72
C GLY A 185 -0.38 -1.91 -14.99
N GLY A 186 -0.19 -2.59 -16.13
CA GLY A 186 -0.79 -2.23 -17.41
C GLY A 186 -2.28 -2.56 -17.47
N TYR A 187 -3.11 -1.59 -17.86
CA TYR A 187 -4.55 -1.77 -18.06
C TYR A 187 -4.86 -1.90 -19.55
N PHE A 188 -5.53 -2.98 -19.94
CA PHE A 188 -5.89 -3.31 -21.31
C PHE A 188 -7.39 -3.16 -21.51
N PHE A 189 -7.78 -2.54 -22.62
CA PHE A 189 -9.17 -2.25 -22.95
C PHE A 189 -9.55 -2.80 -24.33
N SER A 190 -10.85 -2.81 -24.60
CA SER A 190 -11.36 -3.07 -25.95
C SER A 190 -11.03 -1.90 -26.88
N LYS A 191 -10.76 -2.22 -28.15
CA LYS A 191 -10.70 -1.21 -29.23
C LYS A 191 -11.99 -0.38 -29.36
N GLU A 192 -13.11 -0.93 -28.91
CA GLU A 192 -14.42 -0.25 -28.94
C GLU A 192 -14.52 0.87 -27.90
N ASP A 193 -13.63 0.86 -26.90
CA ASP A 193 -13.51 1.91 -25.88
C ASP A 193 -12.40 2.92 -26.24
N GLY A 194 -11.76 2.77 -27.40
CA GLY A 194 -10.70 3.63 -27.89
C GLY A 194 -11.14 5.10 -28.01
N GLY A 195 -10.34 6.01 -27.47
CA GLY A 195 -10.64 7.45 -27.41
C GLY A 195 -11.50 7.87 -26.20
N ALA A 196 -12.03 6.93 -25.41
CA ALA A 196 -12.65 7.26 -24.13
C ALA A 196 -11.60 7.63 -23.08
N THR A 197 -11.96 8.52 -22.15
CA THR A 197 -11.17 8.78 -20.94
C THR A 197 -11.74 7.97 -19.79
N VAL A 198 -10.87 7.20 -19.12
CA VAL A 198 -11.18 6.44 -17.92
C VAL A 198 -10.49 7.04 -16.72
N ALA A 199 -11.06 6.86 -15.54
CA ALA A 199 -10.46 7.18 -14.27
C ALA A 199 -10.10 5.87 -13.55
N ILE A 200 -8.81 5.63 -13.37
CA ILE A 200 -8.26 4.41 -12.76
C ILE A 200 -8.00 4.67 -11.28
N THR A 201 -8.42 3.74 -10.42
CA THR A 201 -8.07 3.75 -9.00
C THR A 201 -7.20 2.53 -8.71
N TYR A 202 -6.07 2.73 -8.05
CA TYR A 202 -5.10 1.67 -7.77
C TYR A 202 -4.37 1.91 -6.45
N GLY A 203 -3.93 0.82 -5.83
CA GLY A 203 -3.02 0.82 -4.70
C GLY A 203 -1.57 0.87 -5.18
N TYR A 204 -0.70 1.52 -4.41
CA TYR A 204 0.73 1.65 -4.72
C TYR A 204 1.59 1.38 -3.50
N VAL A 205 2.85 0.98 -3.73
CA VAL A 205 3.88 0.94 -2.68
C VAL A 205 4.65 2.25 -2.71
N PRO A 206 4.68 3.06 -1.63
CA PRO A 206 5.49 4.27 -1.55
C PRO A 206 6.94 4.01 -1.94
N ALA A 207 7.52 4.88 -2.77
CA ALA A 207 8.84 4.67 -3.36
C ALA A 207 9.96 4.49 -2.31
N ASP A 208 9.87 5.17 -1.17
CA ASP A 208 10.79 5.02 -0.06
C ASP A 208 10.68 3.67 0.67
N LEU A 209 9.48 3.13 0.86
CA LEU A 209 9.27 1.76 1.36
C LEU A 209 9.79 0.72 0.37
N ALA A 210 9.54 0.91 -0.92
CA ALA A 210 10.07 0.05 -1.97
C ALA A 210 11.62 0.07 -1.97
N ASN A 211 12.24 1.26 -1.92
CA ASN A 211 13.69 1.39 -1.85
C ASN A 211 14.27 0.78 -0.57
N ALA A 212 13.63 0.98 0.58
CA ALA A 212 14.07 0.38 1.84
C ALA A 212 14.01 -1.16 1.81
N ALA A 213 12.96 -1.73 1.20
CA ALA A 213 12.87 -3.16 0.97
C ALA A 213 13.95 -3.65 0.01
N LEU A 214 14.13 -2.95 -1.12
CA LEU A 214 15.10 -3.26 -2.15
C LEU A 214 16.54 -3.31 -1.60
N ASP A 215 16.94 -2.28 -0.85
CA ASP A 215 18.26 -2.19 -0.25
C ASP A 215 18.48 -3.30 0.78
N TRP A 216 17.46 -3.63 1.57
CA TRP A 216 17.56 -4.73 2.54
C TRP A 216 17.65 -6.10 1.85
N ILE A 217 16.89 -6.32 0.77
CA ILE A 217 16.97 -7.55 -0.02
C ILE A 217 18.37 -7.69 -0.63
N ARG A 218 18.89 -6.63 -1.26
CA ARG A 218 20.24 -6.61 -1.84
C ARG A 218 21.32 -6.86 -0.78
N ASP A 219 21.20 -6.26 0.40
CA ASP A 219 22.11 -6.51 1.53
C ASP A 219 22.08 -8.00 1.95
N ARG A 220 20.89 -8.60 2.05
CA ARG A 220 20.75 -10.04 2.39
C ARG A 220 21.28 -10.97 1.31
N MET A 221 21.10 -10.63 0.03
CA MET A 221 21.67 -11.38 -1.09
C MET A 221 23.20 -11.31 -1.05
N ALA A 222 23.78 -10.13 -0.84
CA ALA A 222 25.23 -9.98 -0.70
C ALA A 222 25.78 -10.68 0.56
N TYR A 223 25.00 -10.73 1.65
CA TYR A 223 25.38 -11.47 2.86
C TYR A 223 25.38 -12.99 2.65
N ALA A 224 24.49 -13.52 1.82
CA ALA A 224 24.42 -14.96 1.52
C ALA A 224 25.76 -15.48 0.95
N GLU A 225 26.52 -14.63 0.26
CA GLU A 225 27.86 -14.97 -0.25
C GLU A 225 28.96 -14.98 0.83
N ARG A 226 28.69 -14.47 2.04
CA ARG A 226 29.68 -14.18 3.09
C ARG A 226 29.32 -14.76 4.46
N VAL A 227 28.41 -15.73 4.51
CA VAL A 227 27.90 -16.31 5.76
C VAL A 227 29.04 -16.74 6.68
N GLY A 228 29.10 -16.14 7.88
CA GLY A 228 30.08 -16.47 8.93
C GLY A 228 31.37 -15.62 8.94
N MET A 229 31.52 -14.63 8.06
CA MET A 229 32.69 -13.73 8.07
C MET A 229 32.39 -12.42 8.83
N GLN A 230 33.03 -12.21 9.99
CA GLN A 230 32.90 -10.97 10.77
C GLN A 230 33.98 -9.92 10.46
N SER A 231 35.16 -10.37 10.01
CA SER A 231 36.20 -9.48 9.49
C SER A 231 37.06 -10.20 8.46
N LYS A 232 37.66 -9.44 7.55
CA LYS A 232 38.70 -9.93 6.62
C LYS A 232 39.86 -8.94 6.63
N SER A 233 41.07 -9.43 6.87
CA SER A 233 42.28 -8.62 6.74
C SER A 233 42.84 -8.75 5.33
N LEU A 234 43.05 -7.62 4.65
CA LEU A 234 43.71 -7.53 3.34
C LEU A 234 45.11 -6.94 3.55
N GLY A 235 46.14 -7.70 3.21
CA GLY A 235 47.51 -7.18 3.08
C GLY A 235 48.15 -6.56 4.35
N GLY A 236 47.77 -7.00 5.55
CA GLY A 236 48.48 -6.65 6.80
C GLY A 236 48.26 -5.23 7.35
N GLN A 237 47.52 -4.35 6.66
CA GLN A 237 47.18 -3.00 7.16
C GLN A 237 45.70 -2.61 7.00
N GLU A 238 44.89 -3.33 6.23
CA GLU A 238 43.46 -3.04 6.10
C GLU A 238 42.60 -4.16 6.71
N THR A 239 41.83 -3.83 7.75
CA THR A 239 40.80 -4.71 8.31
C THR A 239 39.43 -4.17 7.95
N VAL A 240 38.65 -4.97 7.21
CA VAL A 240 37.24 -4.67 6.96
C VAL A 240 36.41 -5.40 8.03
N SER A 241 35.64 -4.65 8.81
CA SER A 241 34.69 -5.18 9.82
C SER A 241 33.26 -5.10 9.31
N TYR A 242 32.48 -6.17 9.47
CA TYR A 242 31.07 -6.21 9.06
C TYR A 242 30.14 -6.00 10.27
N ARG A 243 29.10 -5.16 10.12
CA ARG A 243 28.07 -4.95 11.15
C ARG A 243 26.89 -5.89 10.90
N ILE A 244 26.51 -6.66 11.92
CA ILE A 244 25.38 -7.61 11.86
C ILE A 244 24.27 -7.10 12.78
N THR A 245 23.31 -6.36 12.22
CA THR A 245 22.12 -5.90 12.95
C THR A 245 20.87 -6.54 12.34
N ALA A 246 19.86 -6.84 13.16
CA ALA A 246 18.62 -7.46 12.70
C ALA A 246 17.83 -6.58 11.71
N LEU A 247 17.82 -5.26 11.93
CA LEU A 247 17.28 -4.23 11.04
C LEU A 247 18.43 -3.26 10.71
N PRO A 248 18.79 -3.07 9.42
CA PRO A 248 19.84 -2.11 9.07
C PRO A 248 19.44 -0.66 9.42
N ASP A 249 20.39 0.15 9.86
CA ASP A 249 20.14 1.52 10.34
C ASP A 249 19.48 2.40 9.26
N PHE A 250 19.89 2.24 8.00
CA PHE A 250 19.33 2.96 6.85
C PHE A 250 17.86 2.58 6.60
N VAL A 251 17.50 1.30 6.77
CA VAL A 251 16.10 0.84 6.68
C VAL A 251 15.30 1.45 7.82
N SER A 252 15.81 1.38 9.06
CA SER A 252 15.08 1.90 10.23
C SER A 252 14.72 3.37 10.09
N ALA A 253 15.61 4.20 9.54
CA ALA A 253 15.35 5.61 9.32
C ALA A 253 14.22 5.84 8.29
N ALA A 254 14.23 5.07 7.19
CA ALA A 254 13.20 5.15 6.15
C ALA A 254 11.82 4.68 6.62
N LEU A 255 11.77 3.70 7.53
CA LEU A 255 10.51 3.15 8.04
C LEU A 255 9.82 4.03 9.10
N GLN A 256 10.57 4.89 9.79
CA GLN A 256 10.06 5.65 10.93
C GLN A 256 8.78 6.46 10.63
N PRO A 257 8.66 7.18 9.49
CA PRO A 257 7.46 7.97 9.18
C PRO A 257 6.21 7.13 8.89
N TYR A 258 6.38 5.87 8.48
CA TYR A 258 5.29 4.95 8.12
C TYR A 258 4.79 4.13 9.31
N ARG A 259 5.50 4.18 10.43
CA ARG A 259 5.25 3.31 11.57
C ARG A 259 3.96 3.69 12.28
N SER A 260 3.14 2.68 12.54
CA SER A 260 1.95 2.87 13.33
C SER A 260 2.26 3.03 14.82
N VAL A 261 1.90 4.21 15.35
CA VAL A 261 1.99 4.54 16.77
C VAL A 261 0.75 4.10 17.55
N VAL A 262 -0.30 3.67 16.84
CA VAL A 262 -1.51 3.15 17.44
C VAL A 262 -1.33 1.64 17.66
N PRO A 263 -1.53 1.12 18.88
CA PRO A 263 -1.45 -0.32 19.11
C PRO A 263 -2.44 -1.06 18.20
N PRO A 264 -2.04 -2.24 17.67
CA PRO A 264 -2.95 -3.10 16.94
C PRO A 264 -4.06 -3.54 17.91
N CYS A 265 -5.30 -3.39 17.46
CA CYS A 265 -6.50 -3.79 18.20
C CYS A 265 -6.85 -5.25 17.93
#